data_AF-A0A0C2G1C3-F1
#
_entry.id   AF-A0A0C2G1C3-F1
#
_cell.length_a   1.000
_cell.length_b   1.000
_cell.length_c   1.000
_cell.angle_alpha   90.00
_cell.angle_beta   90.00
_cell.angle_gamma   90.00
#
_symmetry.space_group_name_H-M   'P 1'
#
loop_
_entity.id
_entity.type
_entity.pdbx_description
1 polymer ?
#
loop_
_entity_poly.entity_id
_entity_poly.type
_entity_poly.pdbx_seq_one_letter_code
_entity_poly.pdbx_strand_id
1 'polypeptide(L)'
;MEFLLGEGTISNVYLGKLKGKAPILQWIGRVEMKQYQDCPVAVRVPRHFDEPEEDQLFREISSMRRLRHHDHIALFLGWTNKNDLVCSLLELTHMNLLKYLGQINET
;
A
#
# COMPACT_ATOMS: atom_id res chain seq x y z
N MET A 1 15.47 -12.31 0.93
CA MET A 1 15.76 -11.12 1.75
C MET A 1 14.54 -10.21 1.67
N GLU A 2 13.95 -9.85 2.80
CA GLU A 2 12.85 -8.88 2.85
C GLU A 2 13.46 -7.48 2.80
N PHE A 3 12.98 -6.61 1.90
CA PHE A 3 13.54 -5.27 1.72
C PHE A 3 12.65 -4.24 2.44
N LEU A 4 13.11 -3.78 3.61
CA LEU A 4 12.39 -2.82 4.45
C LEU A 4 12.43 -1.43 3.81
N LEU A 5 11.25 -0.83 3.60
CA LEU A 5 11.07 0.51 3.03
C LEU A 5 10.90 1.57 4.12
N GLY A 6 10.34 1.19 5.27
CA GLY A 6 10.17 2.09 6.41
C GLY A 6 9.61 1.39 7.64
N GLU A 7 9.87 1.99 8.79
CA GLU A 7 9.37 1.57 10.10
C GLU A 7 8.43 2.62 10.64
N GLY A 8 7.27 2.19 11.10
CA GLY A 8 6.33 2.99 11.86
C GLY A 8 6.22 2.46 13.29
N THR A 9 5.47 3.20 14.11
CA THR A 9 5.25 2.83 15.52
C THR A 9 4.57 1.47 15.67
N ILE A 10 3.59 1.19 14.80
CA ILE A 10 2.68 0.03 14.90
C ILE A 10 2.81 -0.95 13.72
N SER A 11 3.53 -0.57 12.66
CA SER A 11 3.69 -1.40 11.47
C SER A 11 5.02 -1.14 10.78
N ASN A 12 5.46 -2.11 9.98
CA ASN A 12 6.62 -1.99 9.11
C ASN A 12 6.15 -2.08 7.66
N VAL A 13 6.87 -1.44 6.74
CA VAL A 13 6.56 -1.47 5.31
C VAL A 13 7.70 -2.13 4.56
N TYR A 14 7.36 -3.15 3.76
CA TYR A 14 8.32 -3.94 2.98
C TYR A 14 8.02 -3.83 1.49
N LEU A 15 9.05 -3.99 0.66
CA LEU A 15 8.88 -4.21 -0.77
C LEU A 15 8.33 -5.61 -1.01
N GLY A 16 7.19 -5.68 -1.68
CA GLY A 16 6.57 -6.92 -2.13
C GLY A 16 6.35 -6.93 -3.64
N LYS A 17 5.80 -8.05 -4.11
CA LYS A 17 5.33 -8.20 -5.49
C LYS A 17 3.92 -8.78 -5.48
N LEU A 18 3.00 -8.06 -6.09
CA LEU A 18 1.67 -8.57 -6.40
C LEU A 18 1.78 -9.53 -7.59
N LYS A 19 1.07 -10.66 -7.52
CA LYS A 19 0.89 -11.58 -8.65
C LYS A 19 -0.58 -11.57 -9.05
N GLY A 20 -0.86 -11.39 -10.33
CA GLY A 20 -2.21 -11.15 -10.84
C GLY A 20 -2.67 -9.71 -10.64
N LYS A 21 -3.97 -9.49 -10.83
CA LYS A 21 -4.62 -8.18 -10.78
C LYS A 21 -4.91 -7.76 -9.34
N ALA A 22 -4.67 -6.48 -9.03
CA ALA A 22 -5.00 -5.94 -7.71
C ALA A 22 -6.52 -6.03 -7.45
N PRO A 23 -6.95 -6.54 -6.28
CA PRO A 23 -8.37 -6.63 -5.91
C PRO A 23 -9.16 -5.32 -6.09
N ILE A 24 -8.53 -4.17 -5.80
CA ILE A 24 -9.15 -2.84 -5.95
C ILE A 24 -9.64 -2.54 -7.38
N LEU A 25 -9.06 -3.16 -8.40
CA LEU A 25 -9.44 -2.92 -9.80
C LEU A 25 -10.91 -3.28 -10.08
N GLN A 26 -11.50 -4.17 -9.29
CA GLN A 26 -12.92 -4.50 -9.37
C GLN A 26 -13.83 -3.30 -9.05
N TRP A 27 -13.35 -2.31 -8.29
CA TRP A 27 -14.13 -1.14 -7.87
C TRP A 27 -13.91 0.09 -8.75
N ILE A 28 -12.79 0.15 -9.48
CA ILE A 28 -12.39 1.35 -10.22
C ILE A 28 -13.04 1.41 -11.60
N GLY A 29 -13.58 0.29 -12.11
CA GLY A 29 -14.33 0.24 -13.37
C GLY A 29 -13.50 0.55 -14.63
N ARG A 30 -12.18 0.78 -14.48
CA ARG A 30 -11.23 0.99 -15.57
C ARG A 30 -10.46 -0.31 -15.80
N VAL A 31 -10.86 -1.04 -16.84
CA VAL A 31 -10.35 -2.36 -17.22
C VAL A 31 -8.87 -2.34 -17.63
N GLU A 32 -8.28 -1.16 -17.86
CA GLU A 32 -7.00 -1.02 -18.57
C GLU A 32 -5.78 -0.64 -17.71
N MET A 33 -5.90 -0.58 -16.38
CA MET A 33 -4.75 -0.25 -15.54
C MET A 33 -3.80 -1.45 -15.35
N LYS A 34 -3.08 -1.79 -16.43
CA LYS A 34 -2.02 -2.82 -16.45
C LYS A 34 -0.95 -2.59 -15.38
N GLN A 35 -0.76 -1.35 -14.93
CA GLN A 35 0.21 -1.00 -13.89
C GLN A 35 -0.08 -1.66 -12.52
N TYR A 36 -1.32 -2.08 -12.27
CA TYR A 36 -1.72 -2.76 -11.04
C TYR A 36 -1.91 -4.27 -11.24
N GLN A 37 -1.19 -4.84 -12.20
CA GLN A 37 -1.10 -6.27 -12.42
C GLN A 37 0.38 -6.70 -12.41
N ASP A 38 0.69 -7.78 -11.67
CA ASP A 38 2.04 -8.38 -11.62
C ASP A 38 3.17 -7.39 -11.22
N CYS A 39 2.82 -6.38 -10.41
CA CYS A 39 3.64 -5.20 -10.13
C CYS A 39 4.30 -5.22 -8.74
N PRO A 40 5.37 -4.42 -8.53
CA PRO A 40 5.91 -4.19 -7.19
C PRO A 40 4.93 -3.39 -6.34
N VAL A 41 4.90 -3.69 -5.03
CA VAL A 41 3.97 -3.09 -4.06
C VAL A 41 4.66 -2.77 -2.76
N ALA A 42 4.14 -1.81 -2.02
CA ALA A 42 4.48 -1.60 -0.62
C ALA A 42 3.54 -2.45 0.24
N VAL A 43 4.10 -3.36 1.04
CA VAL A 43 3.35 -4.23 1.95
C VAL A 43 3.49 -3.70 3.36
N ARG A 44 2.41 -3.16 3.92
CA ARG A 44 2.35 -2.79 5.33
C ARG A 44 2.00 -4.02 6.15
N VAL A 45 2.90 -4.41 7.04
CA VAL A 45 2.74 -5.52 7.97
C VAL A 45 2.62 -4.94 9.37
N PRO A 46 1.48 -5.09 10.05
CA PRO A 46 1.32 -4.60 11.40
C PRO A 46 2.13 -5.47 12.37
N ARG A 47 2.59 -4.88 13.50
CA ARG A 47 3.36 -5.60 14.53
C ARG A 47 2.49 -6.52 15.36
N HIS A 48 1.21 -6.16 15.49
CA HIS A 48 0.11 -6.94 16.04
C HIS A 48 -1.15 -6.57 15.26
N PHE A 49 -2.16 -7.43 15.23
CA PHE A 49 -3.44 -7.10 14.60
C PHE A 49 -4.54 -7.14 15.66
N ASP A 50 -4.88 -5.97 16.17
CA ASP A 50 -5.92 -5.71 17.18
C ASP A 50 -7.04 -4.83 16.60
N GLU A 51 -8.07 -4.56 17.41
CA GLU A 51 -9.25 -3.78 16.99
C GLU A 51 -8.88 -2.41 16.34
N PRO A 52 -7.90 -1.63 16.85
CA PRO A 52 -7.43 -0.42 16.17
C PRO A 52 -6.88 -0.62 14.75
N GLU A 53 -6.12 -1.69 14.50
CA GLU A 53 -5.58 -2.01 13.16
C GLU A 53 -6.68 -2.47 12.21
N GLU A 54 -7.65 -3.24 12.73
CA GLU A 54 -8.85 -3.65 12.00
C GLU A 54 -9.69 -2.43 11.58
N ASP A 55 -9.97 -1.52 12.52
CA ASP A 55 -10.65 -0.26 12.27
C ASP A 55 -9.93 0.58 11.21
N GLN A 56 -8.60 0.65 11.30
CA GLN A 56 -7.78 1.39 10.34
C GLN A 56 -7.88 0.80 8.94
N LEU A 57 -7.83 -0.53 8.81
CA LEU A 57 -8.02 -1.23 7.55
C LEU A 57 -9.40 -0.94 6.94
N PHE A 58 -10.47 -1.01 7.74
CA PHE A 58 -11.82 -0.70 7.27
C PHE A 58 -11.99 0.76 6.83
N ARG A 59 -11.35 1.70 7.53
CA ARG A 59 -11.32 3.12 7.12
C ARG A 59 -10.61 3.29 5.78
N GLU A 60 -9.48 2.63 5.56
CA GLU A 60 -8.75 2.68 4.29
C GLU A 60 -9.57 2.08 3.14
N ILE A 61 -10.17 0.91 3.35
CA ILE A 61 -11.05 0.27 2.36
C ILE A 61 -12.22 1.21 2.01
N SER A 62 -12.87 1.78 3.01
CA SER A 62 -14.02 2.68 2.82
C SER A 62 -13.63 3.96 2.09
N SER A 63 -12.47 4.54 2.43
CA SER A 63 -11.95 5.73 1.77
C SER A 63 -11.66 5.46 0.30
N MET A 64 -11.04 4.32 -0.01
CA MET A 64 -10.64 3.99 -1.37
C MET A 64 -11.81 3.57 -2.26
N ARG A 65 -12.85 2.94 -1.70
CA ARG A 65 -14.12 2.73 -2.41
C ARG A 65 -14.76 4.03 -2.87
N ARG A 66 -14.64 5.09 -2.06
CA ARG A 66 -15.20 6.42 -2.38
C ARG A 66 -14.32 7.20 -3.36
N LEU A 67 -13.00 7.17 -3.16
CA LEU A 67 -12.02 7.87 -4.01
C LEU A 67 -11.86 7.20 -5.38
N ARG A 68 -12.13 5.89 -5.48
CA ARG A 68 -11.85 5.03 -6.63
C ARG A 68 -10.37 5.05 -7.00
N HIS A 69 -9.97 5.98 -7.85
CA HIS A 69 -8.60 6.22 -8.29
C HIS A 69 -8.40 7.70 -8.49
N HIS A 70 -7.27 8.21 -8.01
CA HIS A 70 -6.86 9.60 -8.18
C HIS A 70 -5.36 9.66 -8.43
N ASP A 71 -4.92 10.41 -9.44
CA ASP A 71 -3.53 10.41 -9.92
C ASP A 71 -2.50 10.93 -8.87
N HIS A 72 -2.98 11.54 -7.80
CA HIS A 72 -2.16 12.13 -6.72
C HIS A 72 -2.37 11.49 -5.35
N ILE A 73 -3.07 10.35 -5.27
CA ILE A 73 -3.27 9.61 -4.03
C ILE A 73 -2.81 8.17 -4.24
N ALA A 74 -1.85 7.72 -3.44
CA ALA A 74 -1.35 6.35 -3.51
C ALA A 74 -2.50 5.34 -3.30
N LEU A 75 -2.61 4.39 -4.23
CA LEU A 75 -3.74 3.48 -4.26
C LEU A 75 -3.59 2.34 -3.25
N PHE A 76 -4.65 2.06 -2.48
CA PHE A 76 -4.80 0.78 -1.78
C PHE A 76 -5.13 -0.31 -2.79
N LEU A 77 -4.29 -1.32 -2.89
CA LEU A 77 -4.39 -2.38 -3.90
C LEU A 77 -5.19 -3.58 -3.38
N GLY A 78 -5.14 -3.83 -2.07
CA GLY A 78 -5.84 -4.92 -1.41
C GLY A 78 -5.25 -5.22 -0.03
N TRP A 79 -5.68 -6.33 0.56
CA TRP A 79 -5.15 -6.84 1.82
C TRP A 79 -5.05 -8.37 1.77
N THR A 80 -4.25 -8.95 2.65
CA THR A 80 -4.09 -10.40 2.82
C THR A 80 -3.87 -10.72 4.30
N ASN A 81 -4.18 -11.94 4.71
CA ASN A 81 -3.82 -12.43 6.04
C ASN A 81 -2.60 -13.35 5.93
N LYS A 82 -1.64 -13.22 6.84
CA LYS A 82 -0.55 -14.18 7.05
C LYS A 82 -0.20 -14.24 8.52
N ASN A 83 -0.23 -15.44 9.12
CA ASN A 83 0.12 -15.67 10.52
C ASN A 83 -0.63 -14.73 11.48
N ASP A 84 -1.95 -14.64 11.32
CA ASP A 84 -2.85 -13.78 12.11
C ASP A 84 -2.59 -12.27 11.99
N LEU A 85 -1.73 -11.85 11.06
CA LEU A 85 -1.52 -10.45 10.72
C LEU A 85 -2.24 -10.14 9.40
N VAL A 86 -3.03 -9.07 9.40
CA VAL A 86 -3.64 -8.56 8.18
C VAL A 86 -2.75 -7.50 7.56
N CYS A 87 -2.09 -7.89 6.46
CA CYS A 87 -1.19 -7.04 5.71
C CYS A 87 -1.96 -6.23 4.67
N SER A 88 -1.65 -4.95 4.57
CA SER A 88 -2.20 -4.05 3.53
C SER A 88 -1.22 -3.93 2.36
N LEU A 89 -1.75 -3.94 1.13
CA LEU A 89 -0.98 -3.75 -0.10
C LEU A 89 -1.28 -2.35 -0.64
N LEU A 90 -0.23 -1.57 -0.82
CA LEU A 90 -0.28 -0.19 -1.30
C LEU A 90 0.56 -0.05 -2.57
N GLU A 91 0.20 0.93 -3.40
CA GLU A 91 1.03 1.37 -4.51
C GLU A 91 2.44 1.75 -4.03
N LEU A 92 3.45 1.23 -4.74
CA LEU A 92 4.83 1.56 -4.46
C LEU A 92 5.19 2.87 -5.14
N THR A 93 5.53 3.88 -4.35
CA THR A 93 6.13 5.12 -4.85
C THR A 93 7.65 5.03 -4.83
N HIS A 94 8.31 5.83 -5.66
CA HIS A 94 9.77 5.82 -5.75
C HIS A 94 10.45 6.26 -4.44
N MET A 95 9.95 7.33 -3.83
CA MET A 95 10.43 7.87 -2.56
C MET A 95 9.40 8.83 -1.94
N ASN A 96 9.58 9.15 -0.65
CA ASN A 96 8.79 10.19 -0.01
C ASN A 96 9.36 11.58 -0.34
N LEU A 97 8.48 12.59 -0.33
CA LEU A 97 8.82 13.97 -0.70
C LEU A 97 9.90 14.59 0.20
N LEU A 98 9.89 14.28 1.50
CA LEU A 98 10.89 14.82 2.44
C LEU A 98 12.30 14.35 2.09
N LYS A 99 12.48 13.06 1.77
CA LYS A 99 13.75 12.50 1.31
C LYS A 99 14.18 13.11 -0.01
N TYR A 100 13.25 13.25 -0.95
CA TYR A 100 13.52 13.88 -2.25
C TYR A 100 14.03 15.32 -2.10
N LEU A 101 13.34 16.14 -1.30
CA LEU A 101 13.74 17.53 -1.04
C LEU A 101 15.09 17.61 -0.32
N GLY A 102 15.37 16.68 0.59
CA GLY A 102 16.68 16.59 1.25
C GLY A 102 17.81 16.40 0.25
N GLN A 103 17.64 15.54 -0.75
CA GLN A 103 18.63 15.31 -1.80
C GLN A 103 18.86 16.52 -2.69
N ILE A 104 17.80 17.30 -2.98
CA ILE A 104 17.93 18.53 -3.77
C ILE A 104 18.70 19.60 -3.01
N ASN A 105 18.46 19.75 -1.71
CA ASN A 105 19.12 20.77 -0.89
C ASN A 105 20.63 20.51 -0.68
N GLU A 106 21.11 19.31 -1.00
CA GLU A 106 22.53 18.93 -0.97
C GLU A 106 23.26 19.14 -2.31
N THR A 107 22.54 19.54 -3.36
CA THR A 107 23.07 19.91 -4.70
C THR A 107 23.09 21.42 -4.91
#